data_AF-A0A9W7CQV2-F1
#
_entry.id   AF-A0A9W7CQV2-F1
#
_cell.length_a   1.000
_cell.length_b   1.000
_cell.length_c   1.000
_cell.angle_alpha   90.00
_cell.angle_beta   90.00
_cell.angle_gamma   90.00
#
_symmetry.space_group_name_H-M   'P 1'
#
loop_
_entity.id
_entity.type
_entity.pdbx_description
1 polymer ?
#
loop_
_entity_poly.entity_id
_entity_poly.type
_entity_poly.pdbx_seq_one_letter_code
_entity_poly.pdbx_strand_id
1 'polypeptide(L)'
;MSTLTFGKHKSKTIQEVYASDPGYCRWLSNQKNLIEDSSDIGKFLAEKFANDDGSFLMQWGKYRNKTIKQIQVIDPNYLEWLSKNDFVKTKCPKLKTEVDELLK
;
A
#
# COMPACT_ATOMS: atom_id res chain seq x y z
N MET A 1 5.66 -13.77 18.90
CA MET A 1 5.89 -12.93 17.71
C MET A 1 6.35 -13.84 16.59
N SER A 2 5.61 -13.88 15.50
CA SER A 2 5.91 -14.81 14.40
C SER A 2 7.02 -14.26 13.51
N THR A 3 8.02 -15.10 13.25
CA THR A 3 9.14 -14.80 12.35
C THR A 3 8.88 -15.38 10.96
N LEU A 4 9.36 -14.71 9.93
CA LEU A 4 9.30 -15.22 8.56
C LEU A 4 10.19 -16.46 8.42
N THR A 5 9.61 -17.57 7.97
CA THR A 5 10.36 -18.83 7.72
C THR A 5 10.93 -18.90 6.30
N PHE A 6 10.60 -17.92 5.45
CA PHE A 6 10.94 -17.89 4.02
C PHE A 6 11.32 -16.48 3.55
N GLY A 7 11.81 -16.42 2.30
CA GLY A 7 12.07 -15.16 1.60
C GLY A 7 13.34 -14.42 2.03
N LYS A 8 13.47 -13.17 1.56
CA LYS A 8 14.64 -12.31 1.78
C LYS A 8 14.89 -11.96 3.24
N HIS A 9 13.83 -11.92 4.05
CA HIS A 9 13.86 -11.55 5.46
C HIS A 9 13.64 -12.74 6.39
N LYS A 10 14.10 -13.93 6.00
CA LYS A 10 14.02 -15.15 6.80
C LYS A 10 14.63 -14.94 8.20
N SER A 11 13.97 -15.50 9.21
CA SER A 11 14.29 -15.39 10.64
C SER A 11 14.09 -14.00 11.26
N LYS A 12 13.56 -13.01 10.51
CA LYS A 12 13.16 -11.71 11.08
C LYS A 12 11.67 -11.70 11.42
N THR A 13 11.31 -10.89 12.41
CA THR A 13 9.90 -10.66 12.75
C THR A 13 9.23 -9.75 11.72
N ILE A 14 7.91 -9.90 11.52
CA ILE A 14 7.18 -9.05 10.57
C ILE A 14 7.26 -7.56 10.92
N GLN A 15 7.40 -7.23 12.21
CA GLN A 15 7.57 -5.87 12.70
C GLN A 15 8.91 -5.26 12.27
N GLU A 16 10.00 -6.00 12.40
CA GLU A 16 11.33 -5.54 11.94
C GLU A 16 11.36 -5.34 10.42
N VAL A 17 10.70 -6.25 9.69
CA VAL A 17 10.57 -6.13 8.24
C VAL A 17 9.70 -4.95 7.87
N TYR A 18 8.63 -4.65 8.61
CA TYR A 18 7.81 -3.47 8.36
C TYR A 18 8.57 -2.17 8.61
N ALA A 19 9.40 -2.14 9.65
CA ALA A 19 10.23 -0.97 9.96
C ALA A 19 11.36 -0.76 8.94
N SER A 20 11.96 -1.84 8.44
CA SER A 20 13.10 -1.77 7.51
C SER A 20 12.68 -1.73 6.03
N ASP A 21 11.62 -2.46 5.67
CA ASP A 21 11.14 -2.67 4.31
C ASP A 21 9.59 -2.86 4.28
N PRO A 22 8.83 -1.77 4.47
CA PRO A 22 7.37 -1.84 4.44
C PRO A 22 6.82 -2.26 3.06
N GLY A 23 7.62 -2.09 2.00
CA GLY A 23 7.31 -2.57 0.66
C GLY A 23 7.24 -4.09 0.58
N TYR A 24 8.17 -4.79 1.22
CA TYR A 24 8.14 -6.24 1.34
C TYR A 24 6.92 -6.73 2.10
N CYS A 25 6.55 -6.07 3.21
CA CYS A 25 5.34 -6.38 3.96
C CYS A 25 4.08 -6.25 3.09
N ARG A 26 4.00 -5.20 2.27
CA ARG A 26 2.89 -5.00 1.34
C ARG A 26 2.83 -6.03 0.22
N TRP A 27 3.99 -6.40 -0.33
CA TRP A 27 4.04 -7.51 -1.28
C TRP A 27 3.56 -8.80 -0.61
N LEU A 28 4.05 -9.09 0.59
CA LEU A 28 3.72 -10.28 1.37
C LEU A 28 2.23 -10.35 1.72
N SER A 29 1.60 -9.22 2.05
CA SER A 29 0.16 -9.16 2.33
C SER A 29 -0.69 -9.50 1.10
N ASN A 30 -0.15 -9.35 -0.11
CA ASN A 30 -0.81 -9.75 -1.35
C ASN A 30 -0.57 -11.24 -1.69
N GLN A 31 0.32 -11.94 -0.98
CA GLN A 31 0.66 -13.35 -1.23
C GLN A 31 -0.19 -14.28 -0.37
N LYS A 32 -1.44 -14.52 -0.80
CA LYS A 32 -2.39 -15.43 -0.13
C LYS A 32 -1.90 -16.88 0.02
N ASN A 33 -0.96 -17.31 -0.83
CA ASN A 33 -0.38 -18.66 -0.78
C ASN A 33 0.82 -18.77 0.18
N LEU A 34 1.41 -17.64 0.60
CA LEU A 34 2.62 -17.64 1.44
C LEU A 34 2.30 -17.37 2.91
N ILE A 35 1.26 -16.58 3.17
CA ILE A 35 0.80 -16.25 4.52
C ILE A 35 -0.71 -16.46 4.56
N GLU A 36 -1.14 -17.30 5.49
CA GLU A 36 -2.56 -17.40 5.82
C GLU A 36 -3.01 -16.16 6.58
N ASP A 37 -4.15 -15.60 6.20
CA ASP A 37 -4.72 -14.39 6.82
C ASP A 37 -4.94 -14.56 8.34
N SER A 38 -5.28 -15.79 8.76
CA SER A 38 -5.47 -16.18 10.16
C SER A 38 -4.18 -16.21 10.99
N SER A 39 -3.01 -16.24 10.35
CA SER A 39 -1.71 -16.27 11.04
C SER A 39 -1.41 -14.93 11.71
N ASP A 40 -0.55 -14.93 12.72
CA ASP A 40 -0.06 -13.71 13.41
C ASP A 40 0.53 -12.68 12.42
N ILE A 41 1.29 -13.16 11.43
CA ILE A 41 1.84 -12.34 10.34
C ILE A 41 0.71 -11.79 9.44
N GLY A 42 -0.25 -12.64 9.08
CA GLY A 42 -1.40 -12.27 8.26
C GLY A 42 -2.23 -11.19 8.94
N LYS A 43 -2.58 -11.38 10.23
CA LYS A 43 -3.27 -10.41 11.07
C LYS A 43 -2.50 -9.10 11.24
N PHE A 44 -1.18 -9.16 11.43
CA PHE A 44 -0.36 -7.96 11.53
C PHE A 44 -0.37 -7.17 10.21
N LEU A 45 -0.17 -7.87 9.09
CA LEU A 45 -0.21 -7.27 7.76
C LEU A 45 -1.60 -6.72 7.44
N ALA A 46 -2.64 -7.49 7.75
CA ALA A 46 -4.02 -7.06 7.65
C ALA A 46 -4.21 -5.82 8.51
N GLU A 47 -3.90 -5.79 9.80
CA GLU A 47 -4.03 -4.55 10.61
C GLU A 47 -3.29 -3.34 10.00
N LYS A 48 -2.05 -3.54 9.52
CA LYS A 48 -1.26 -2.44 8.92
C LYS A 48 -1.73 -2.00 7.54
N PHE A 49 -2.39 -2.88 6.79
CA PHE A 49 -2.82 -2.66 5.40
C PHE A 49 -4.34 -2.80 5.20
N ALA A 50 -5.14 -2.99 6.26
CA ALA A 50 -6.59 -3.25 6.24
C ALA A 50 -7.38 -2.02 5.85
N ASN A 51 -6.75 -0.85 5.95
CA ASN A 51 -7.28 0.41 5.43
C ASN A 51 -7.11 0.52 3.90
N ASP A 52 -6.97 -0.61 3.21
CA ASP A 52 -7.14 -0.67 1.76
C ASP A 52 -8.62 -0.49 1.45
N ASP A 53 -9.03 0.77 1.35
CA ASP A 53 -10.39 1.23 1.10
C ASP A 53 -10.91 0.85 -0.32
N GLY A 54 -10.29 -0.15 -0.97
CA GLY A 54 -10.55 -0.58 -2.35
C GLY A 54 -10.09 0.40 -3.44
N SER A 55 -9.79 1.65 -3.06
CA SER A 55 -9.30 2.69 -3.97
C SER A 55 -7.88 2.43 -4.49
N PHE A 56 -7.53 3.11 -5.59
CA PHE A 56 -6.24 2.97 -6.24
C PHE A 56 -5.05 3.03 -5.27
N LEU A 57 -4.33 1.91 -5.15
CA LEU A 57 -3.09 1.82 -4.41
C LEU A 57 -1.94 2.45 -5.22
N MET A 58 -1.27 3.44 -4.64
CA MET A 58 -0.07 4.02 -5.23
C MET A 58 1.06 2.98 -5.32
N GLN A 59 1.43 2.62 -6.54
CA GLN A 59 2.55 1.72 -6.80
C GLN A 59 3.91 2.45 -6.85
N TRP A 60 3.88 3.79 -6.88
CA TRP A 60 5.03 4.68 -7.06
C TRP A 60 4.80 6.03 -6.38
N GLY A 61 5.84 6.88 -6.34
CA GLY A 61 5.78 8.23 -5.75
C GLY A 61 5.97 8.30 -4.23
N LYS A 62 5.78 9.50 -3.66
CA LYS A 62 6.00 9.80 -2.23
C LYS A 62 5.15 8.92 -1.31
N TYR A 63 3.93 8.61 -1.73
CA TYR A 63 2.95 7.85 -0.96
C TYR A 63 2.78 6.41 -1.47
N ARG A 64 3.87 5.79 -1.92
CA ARG A 64 3.88 4.38 -2.35
C ARG A 64 3.33 3.47 -1.25
N ASN A 65 2.49 2.50 -1.63
CA ASN A 65 1.75 1.59 -0.76
C ASN A 65 0.65 2.25 0.11
N LYS A 66 0.24 3.48 -0.21
CA LYS A 66 -0.98 4.10 0.32
C LYS A 66 -2.04 4.21 -0.76
N THR A 67 -3.30 4.13 -0.36
CA THR A 67 -4.41 4.36 -1.28
C THR A 67 -4.62 5.86 -1.50
N ILE A 68 -5.17 6.25 -2.65
CA ILE A 68 -5.49 7.65 -2.93
C ILE A 68 -6.45 8.27 -1.91
N LYS A 69 -7.37 7.51 -1.31
CA LYS A 69 -8.22 7.97 -0.20
C LYS A 69 -7.41 8.26 1.06
N GLN A 70 -6.44 7.41 1.40
CA GLN A 70 -5.52 7.71 2.51
C GLN A 70 -4.71 8.98 2.23
N ILE A 71 -4.26 9.15 0.98
CA ILE A 71 -3.51 10.34 0.57
C ILE A 71 -4.39 11.58 0.64
N GLN A 72 -5.69 11.50 0.31
CA GLN A 72 -6.64 12.60 0.47
C GLN A 72 -6.67 13.12 1.92
N VAL A 73 -6.70 12.20 2.88
CA VAL A 73 -6.76 12.55 4.32
C VAL A 73 -5.42 13.07 4.83
N ILE A 74 -4.31 12.52 4.34
CA ILE A 74 -2.96 12.89 4.78
C ILE A 74 -2.50 14.20 4.14
N ASP A 75 -2.73 14.36 2.84
CA ASP A 75 -2.19 15.43 2.00
C ASP A 75 -3.06 15.64 0.75
N PRO A 76 -4.16 16.41 0.87
CA PRO A 76 -5.07 16.66 -0.26
C PRO A 76 -4.39 17.43 -1.40
N ASN A 77 -3.37 18.24 -1.11
CA ASN A 77 -2.61 18.97 -2.13
C ASN A 77 -1.87 18.01 -3.08
N TYR A 78 -1.47 16.83 -2.60
CA TYR A 78 -0.84 15.82 -3.43
C TYR A 78 -1.82 15.24 -4.46
N LEU A 79 -3.12 15.14 -4.14
CA LEU A 79 -4.14 14.71 -5.09
C LEU A 79 -4.35 15.75 -6.20
N GLU A 80 -4.36 17.04 -5.84
CA GLU A 80 -4.41 18.12 -6.84
C GLU A 80 -3.20 18.06 -7.79
N TRP A 81 -2.01 17.84 -7.23
CA TRP A 81 -0.80 17.65 -8.03
C TRP A 81 -0.91 16.41 -8.93
N LEU A 82 -1.39 15.27 -8.41
CA LEU A 82 -1.61 14.05 -9.19
C LEU A 82 -2.58 14.28 -10.34
N SER A 83 -3.68 15.01 -10.12
CA SER A 83 -4.66 15.31 -11.17
C SER A 83 -4.05 16.17 -12.29
N LYS A 84 -3.14 17.09 -11.94
CA LYS A 84 -2.46 17.98 -12.88
C LYS A 84 -1.26 17.31 -13.57
N ASN A 85 -0.70 16.25 -12.99
CA ASN A 85 0.50 15.56 -13.48
C ASN A 85 0.29 14.87 -14.84
N ASP A 86 1.23 15.08 -15.76
CA ASP A 86 1.19 14.55 -17.13
C ASP A 86 1.32 13.01 -17.18
N PHE A 87 2.12 12.41 -16.30
CA PHE A 87 2.26 10.97 -16.20
C PHE A 87 0.93 10.31 -15.81
N VAL A 88 0.21 10.88 -14.85
CA VAL A 88 -1.11 10.35 -14.42
C VAL A 88 -2.11 10.45 -15.55
N LYS A 89 -2.16 11.60 -16.23
CA LYS A 89 -3.04 11.85 -17.38
C LYS A 89 -2.80 10.87 -18.53
N THR A 90 -1.54 10.55 -18.82
CA THR A 90 -1.17 9.76 -20.00
C THR A 90 -1.07 8.26 -19.72
N LYS A 91 -0.58 7.85 -18.54
CA LYS A 91 -0.27 6.46 -18.21
C LYS A 91 -1.27 5.81 -17.26
N CYS A 92 -2.05 6.58 -16.51
CA CYS A 92 -2.92 6.04 -15.46
C CYS A 92 -4.33 6.65 -15.50
N PRO A 93 -5.15 6.33 -16.52
CA PRO A 93 -6.49 6.90 -16.66
C PRO A 93 -7.40 6.55 -15.48
N LYS A 94 -7.34 5.30 -14.97
CA LYS A 94 -8.12 4.86 -13.80
C LYS A 94 -7.82 5.69 -12.54
N LEU A 95 -6.53 5.91 -12.28
CA LEU A 95 -6.07 6.75 -11.18
C LEU A 95 -6.60 8.18 -11.34
N LYS A 96 -6.49 8.75 -12.55
CA LYS A 96 -6.97 10.11 -12.79
C LYS A 96 -8.46 10.24 -12.51
N THR A 97 -9.27 9.27 -12.94
CA THR A 97 -10.72 9.28 -12.70
C THR A 97 -11.05 9.26 -11.21
N GLU A 98 -10.45 8.35 -10.43
CA GLU A 98 -10.72 8.34 -8.97
C GLU A 98 -10.20 9.62 -8.29
N VAL A 99 -9.03 10.14 -8.67
CA VAL A 99 -8.51 11.39 -8.09
C VAL A 99 -9.43 12.57 -8.40
N ASP A 100 -9.98 12.65 -9.61
CA ASP A 100 -10.93 13.70 -10.00
C ASP A 100 -12.26 13.58 -9.24
N GLU A 101 -12.74 12.35 -9.03
CA GLU A 101 -13.93 12.07 -8.21
C GLU A 101 -13.74 12.47 -6.75
N LEU A 102 -12.53 12.25 -6.19
CA LEU A 102 -12.19 12.64 -4.82
C LEU A 102 -11.95 14.15 -4.64
N LEU A 103 -11.69 14.89 -5.72
CA LEU A 103 -11.47 16.34 -5.69
C LEU A 103 -12.71 17.17 -6.05
N LYS A 104 -13.84 16.53 -6.39
CA LYS A 104 -15.15 17.18 -6.57
C LYS A 104 -15.76 17.60 -5.25
#